data_AF-P43941-F1
#
_entry.id   AF-P43941-F1
#
_cell.length_a   1.000
_cell.length_b   1.000
_cell.length_c   1.000
_cell.angle_alpha   90.00
_cell.angle_beta   90.00
_cell.angle_gamma   90.00
#
_symmetry.space_group_name_H-M   'P 1'
#
loop_
_entity.id
_entity.type
_entity.pdbx_description
1 polymer ?
#
loop_
_entity_poly.entity_id
_entity_poly.type
_entity_poly.pdbx_seq_one_letter_code
_entity_poly.pdbx_strand_id
1 'polypeptide(L)'
;MSGDFTLVCITAASRHHWGTEVDIFDPDLLPRGQSLQLEPWEYEKGGYFFELSEFLAENLPHFDFALPFMNMQSNKKVGREPWHISYLPLAELASQQFSPEILPQAWKGENILGADCLISHLEQIFSEYIV
;
A
#
# COMPACT_ATOMS: atom_id res chain seq x y z
N MET A 1 -17.95 14.50 -0.59
CA MET A 1 -17.70 13.06 -0.80
C MET A 1 -16.52 12.70 0.07
N SER A 2 -16.76 12.22 1.29
CA SER A 2 -15.73 11.55 2.08
C SER A 2 -15.67 10.12 1.54
N GLY A 3 -14.75 9.88 0.60
CA GLY A 3 -14.38 8.52 0.27
C GLY A 3 -13.59 8.00 1.45
N ASP A 4 -14.09 6.96 2.12
CA ASP A 4 -13.31 6.18 3.07
C ASP A 4 -12.18 5.51 2.29
N PHE A 5 -11.06 6.21 2.15
CA PHE A 5 -9.83 5.65 1.61
C PHE A 5 -9.29 4.66 2.64
N THR A 6 -9.20 3.40 2.26
CA THR A 6 -8.68 2.36 3.15
C THR A 6 -7.16 2.37 3.07
N LEU A 7 -6.51 2.77 4.16
CA LEU A 7 -5.05 2.81 4.33
C LEU A 7 -4.45 1.45 4.74
N VAL A 8 -5.28 0.51 5.21
CA VAL A 8 -4.82 -0.78 5.74
C VAL A 8 -5.35 -1.92 4.87
N CYS A 9 -4.43 -2.68 4.30
CA CYS A 9 -4.76 -3.87 3.51
C CYS A 9 -5.44 -4.97 4.34
N ILE A 10 -6.25 -5.79 3.67
CA ILE A 10 -6.82 -7.01 4.23
C ILE A 10 -5.69 -7.99 4.61
N THR A 11 -5.87 -8.75 5.70
CA THR A 11 -4.90 -9.75 6.17
C THR A 11 -4.51 -10.73 5.06
N ALA A 12 -3.21 -10.94 4.86
CA ALA A 12 -2.59 -11.70 3.78
C ALA A 12 -2.72 -11.11 2.35
N ALA A 13 -3.38 -9.97 2.17
CA ALA A 13 -3.52 -9.29 0.88
C ALA A 13 -2.56 -8.10 0.68
N SER A 14 -1.84 -7.68 1.73
CA SER A 14 -0.82 -6.64 1.60
C SER A 14 0.38 -7.11 0.79
N ARG A 15 0.86 -6.26 -0.13
CA ARG A 15 2.10 -6.47 -0.88
C ARG A 15 3.33 -6.58 0.03
N HIS A 16 3.30 -6.04 1.26
CA HIS A 16 4.41 -6.20 2.20
C HIS A 16 4.77 -7.67 2.49
N HIS A 17 3.81 -8.60 2.37
CA HIS A 17 4.08 -10.03 2.53
C HIS A 17 5.01 -10.60 1.45
N TRP A 18 5.19 -9.90 0.33
CA TRP A 18 6.08 -10.34 -0.76
C TRP A 18 7.56 -10.02 -0.45
N GLY A 19 7.84 -9.21 0.57
CA GLY A 19 9.20 -8.76 0.90
C GLY A 19 9.75 -7.76 -0.12
N THR A 20 8.88 -7.11 -0.90
CA THR A 20 9.23 -6.18 -1.98
C THR A 20 8.90 -4.72 -1.66
N GLU A 21 8.30 -4.46 -0.50
CA GLU A 21 7.68 -3.18 -0.16
C GLU A 21 8.30 -2.58 1.11
N VAL A 22 8.49 -1.27 1.13
CA VAL A 22 9.02 -0.51 2.27
C VAL A 22 8.27 0.81 2.42
N ASP A 23 7.88 1.14 3.65
CA ASP A 23 7.36 2.46 4.01
C ASP A 23 8.49 3.36 4.51
N ILE A 24 8.59 4.56 3.96
CA ILE A 24 9.68 5.50 4.26
C ILE A 24 9.13 6.79 4.85
N PHE A 25 9.72 7.21 5.98
CA PHE A 25 9.59 8.54 6.54
C PHE A 25 10.90 8.96 7.21
N ASP A 26 11.10 10.27 7.40
CA ASP A 26 12.26 10.82 8.11
C ASP A 26 11.85 11.29 9.52
N PRO A 27 12.26 10.61 10.61
CA PRO A 27 11.92 11.00 11.97
C PRO A 27 12.36 12.41 12.34
N ASP A 28 13.42 12.94 11.73
CA ASP A 28 13.95 14.28 12.04
C ASP A 28 13.10 15.40 11.42
N LEU A 29 12.27 15.08 10.42
CA LEU A 29 11.31 16.00 9.82
C LEU A 29 9.97 16.08 10.56
N LEU A 30 9.70 15.16 11.50
CA LEU A 30 8.46 15.19 12.28
C LEU A 30 8.41 16.43 13.21
N PRO A 31 7.32 17.23 13.16
CA PRO A 31 7.15 18.34 14.07
C PRO A 31 7.12 17.91 15.53
N ARG A 32 7.65 18.75 16.42
CA ARG A 32 7.71 18.45 17.85
C ARG A 32 6.32 18.19 18.43
N GLY A 33 6.14 17.01 19.03
CA GLY A 33 4.88 16.60 19.66
C GLY A 33 3.88 15.96 18.68
N GLN A 34 4.27 15.77 17.42
CA GLN A 34 3.47 15.09 16.42
C GLN A 34 3.94 13.63 16.29
N SER A 35 2.99 12.71 16.12
CA SER A 35 3.27 11.34 15.69
C SER A 35 3.03 11.21 14.20
N LEU A 36 3.79 10.35 13.54
CA LEU A 36 3.55 9.94 12.15
C LEU A 36 2.09 9.51 11.98
N GLN A 37 1.38 10.11 11.00
CA GLN A 37 0.01 9.74 10.69
C GLN A 37 -0.08 8.75 9.53
N LEU A 38 0.92 8.73 8.64
CA LEU A 38 0.87 8.05 7.34
C LEU A 38 -0.32 8.54 6.53
N GLU A 39 -0.36 9.85 6.30
CA GLU A 39 -1.40 10.51 5.51
C GLU A 39 -0.78 11.28 4.34
N PRO A 40 -1.43 11.33 3.16
CA PRO A 40 -0.83 11.93 1.96
C PRO A 40 -0.35 13.37 2.16
N TRP A 41 -1.09 14.15 2.95
CA TRP A 41 -0.80 15.56 3.20
C TRP A 41 0.53 15.77 3.92
N GLU A 42 1.08 14.77 4.62
CA GLU A 42 2.41 14.86 5.24
C GLU A 42 3.53 14.92 4.18
N TYR A 43 3.30 14.38 2.98
CA TYR A 43 4.26 14.24 1.88
C TYR A 43 3.97 15.16 0.68
N GLU A 44 2.83 15.84 0.67
CA GLU A 44 2.44 16.79 -0.37
C GLU A 44 3.02 18.18 -0.12
N LYS A 45 2.90 19.09 -1.10
CA LYS A 45 3.42 20.45 -0.98
C LYS A 45 2.88 21.15 0.27
N GLY A 46 3.78 21.48 1.20
CA GLY A 46 3.47 22.08 2.50
C GLY A 46 3.50 21.10 3.67
N GLY A 47 3.55 19.79 3.41
CA GLY A 47 3.84 18.75 4.37
C GLY A 47 5.32 18.67 4.71
N TYR A 48 5.64 18.16 5.90
CA TYR A 48 7.02 18.07 6.40
C TYR A 48 7.87 17.02 5.67
N PHE A 49 7.27 16.04 5.00
CA PHE A 49 7.97 15.08 4.14
C PHE A 49 7.95 15.46 2.66
N PHE A 50 7.54 16.69 2.31
CA PHE A 50 7.46 17.10 0.91
C PHE A 50 8.80 16.96 0.18
N GLU A 51 9.89 17.45 0.77
CA GLU A 51 11.23 17.36 0.16
C GLU A 51 11.71 15.91 0.03
N LEU A 52 11.40 15.07 1.01
CA LEU A 52 11.67 13.63 0.95
C LEU A 52 10.88 12.97 -0.20
N SER A 53 9.60 13.32 -0.35
CA SER A 53 8.74 12.81 -1.42
C SER A 53 9.29 13.18 -2.81
N GLU A 54 9.71 14.43 -3.00
CA GLU A 54 10.34 14.88 -4.25
C GLU A 54 11.66 14.12 -4.52
N PHE A 55 12.49 13.96 -3.49
CA PHE A 55 13.73 13.20 -3.59
C PHE A 55 13.48 11.74 -3.99
N LEU A 56 12.51 11.07 -3.37
CA LEU A 56 12.14 9.69 -3.69
C LEU A 56 11.63 9.58 -5.13
N ALA A 57 10.74 10.47 -5.55
CA ALA A 57 10.20 10.47 -6.91
C ALA A 57 11.30 10.61 -7.99
N GLU A 58 12.35 11.40 -7.72
CA GLU A 58 13.48 11.58 -8.64
C GLU A 58 14.46 10.38 -8.63
N ASN A 59 14.70 9.77 -7.46
CA ASN A 59 15.82 8.84 -7.29
C ASN A 59 15.44 7.36 -7.36
N LEU A 60 14.25 6.95 -6.90
CA LEU A 60 13.84 5.54 -6.87
C LEU A 60 13.97 4.81 -8.21
N PRO A 61 13.61 5.40 -9.38
CA PRO A 61 13.71 4.71 -10.66
C PRO A 61 15.13 4.29 -11.04
N HIS A 62 16.17 4.92 -10.47
CA HIS A 62 17.57 4.54 -10.72
C HIS A 62 17.97 3.21 -10.04
N PHE A 63 17.14 2.70 -9.15
CA PHE A 63 17.38 1.49 -8.34
C PHE A 63 16.29 0.43 -8.53
N ASP A 64 15.50 0.52 -9.60
CA ASP A 64 14.34 -0.33 -9.88
C ASP A 64 13.24 -0.27 -8.80
N PHE A 65 13.19 0.83 -8.03
CA PHE A 65 12.10 1.11 -7.12
C PHE A 65 11.08 2.08 -7.75
N ALA A 66 9.84 2.01 -7.27
CA ALA A 66 8.78 2.91 -7.66
C ALA A 66 7.82 3.21 -6.48
N LEU A 67 6.95 4.21 -6.69
CA LEU A 67 5.84 4.57 -5.79
C LEU A 67 4.52 4.01 -6.40
N PRO A 68 4.13 2.76 -6.10
CA PRO A 68 3.04 2.08 -6.80
C PRO A 68 1.67 2.72 -6.57
N PHE A 69 1.45 3.35 -5.42
CA PHE A 69 0.15 3.88 -5.01
C PHE A 69 -0.06 5.37 -5.29
N MET A 70 0.75 5.97 -6.18
CA MET A 70 0.61 7.40 -6.47
C MET A 70 -0.52 7.72 -7.45
N ASN A 71 -0.81 6.81 -8.39
CA ASN A 71 -1.75 7.01 -9.50
C ASN A 71 -2.67 5.79 -9.66
N MET A 72 -3.63 5.64 -8.75
CA MET A 72 -4.58 4.53 -8.79
C MET A 72 -5.66 4.71 -9.87
N GLN A 73 -6.01 3.61 -10.52
CA GLN A 73 -7.13 3.55 -11.45
C GLN A 73 -8.43 3.89 -10.70
N SER A 74 -9.40 4.51 -11.36
CA SER A 74 -10.63 5.01 -10.73
C SER A 74 -11.53 3.92 -10.14
N ASN A 75 -11.35 2.67 -10.55
CA ASN A 75 -12.03 1.51 -9.97
C ASN A 75 -11.34 0.96 -8.72
N LYS A 76 -10.13 1.40 -8.40
CA LYS A 76 -9.43 1.03 -7.17
C LYS A 76 -9.88 1.93 -6.03
N LYS A 77 -10.02 1.33 -4.85
CA LYS A 77 -10.40 1.99 -3.58
C LYS A 77 -9.22 2.08 -2.60
N VAL A 78 -8.00 1.99 -3.13
CA VAL A 78 -6.75 2.16 -2.39
C VAL A 78 -6.41 3.64 -2.31
N GLY A 79 -6.02 4.10 -1.12
CA GLY A 79 -5.55 5.47 -0.90
C GLY A 79 -4.24 5.77 -1.65
N ARG A 80 -3.87 7.05 -1.69
CA ARG A 80 -2.52 7.42 -2.13
C ARG A 80 -1.55 7.20 -0.98
N GLU A 81 -0.43 6.53 -1.25
CA GLU A 81 0.57 6.22 -0.22
C GLU A 81 1.95 6.69 -0.69
N PRO A 82 2.24 8.01 -0.62
CA PRO A 82 3.52 8.59 -1.10
C PRO A 82 4.76 8.11 -0.34
N TRP A 83 4.59 7.42 0.79
CA TRP A 83 5.67 6.81 1.57
C TRP A 83 6.01 5.37 1.14
N HIS A 84 5.09 4.72 0.42
CA HIS A 84 5.18 3.31 0.07
C HIS A 84 6.03 3.13 -1.18
N ILE A 85 7.20 2.50 -1.06
CA ILE A 85 8.08 2.16 -2.18
C ILE A 85 8.08 0.65 -2.47
N SER A 86 8.18 0.29 -3.75
CA SER A 86 8.15 -1.10 -4.22
C SER A 86 9.37 -1.42 -5.07
N TYR A 87 10.06 -2.52 -4.81
CA TYR A 87 11.08 -3.06 -5.68
C TYR A 87 10.43 -3.82 -6.84
N LEU A 88 10.33 -3.16 -8.00
CA LEU A 88 9.53 -3.61 -9.13
C LEU A 88 9.90 -5.02 -9.65
N PRO A 89 11.19 -5.40 -9.80
CA PRO A 89 11.54 -6.67 -10.41
C PRO A 89 10.97 -7.90 -9.71
N LEU A 90 10.80 -7.84 -8.38
CA LEU A 90 10.17 -8.91 -7.62
C LEU A 90 8.68 -8.67 -7.40
N ALA A 91 8.27 -7.41 -7.21
CA ALA A 91 6.87 -7.10 -6.94
C ALA A 91 5.96 -7.43 -8.13
N GLU A 92 6.45 -7.23 -9.36
CA GLU A 92 5.72 -7.62 -10.58
C GLU A 92 5.58 -9.14 -10.69
N LEU A 93 6.64 -9.91 -10.35
CA LEU A 93 6.59 -11.37 -10.34
C LEU A 93 5.60 -11.90 -9.30
N ALA A 94 5.60 -11.29 -8.10
CA ALA A 94 4.69 -11.65 -7.03
C ALA A 94 3.23 -11.33 -7.40
N SER A 95 2.98 -10.13 -7.96
CA SER A 95 1.65 -9.70 -8.42
C SER A 95 1.06 -10.66 -9.46
N GLN A 96 1.86 -11.13 -10.43
CA GLN A 96 1.41 -12.11 -11.43
C GLN A 96 1.04 -13.48 -10.85
N GLN A 97 1.62 -13.84 -9.71
CA GLN A 97 1.31 -15.10 -9.02
C GLN A 97 0.20 -14.93 -7.98
N PHE A 98 -0.15 -13.69 -7.61
CA PHE A 98 -1.11 -13.43 -6.56
C PHE A 98 -2.54 -13.56 -7.09
N SER A 99 -3.25 -14.58 -6.63
CA SER A 99 -4.60 -14.92 -7.10
C SER A 99 -5.62 -14.98 -5.95
N PRO A 100 -6.92 -14.85 -6.24
CA PRO A 100 -7.98 -14.91 -5.22
C PRO A 100 -7.94 -16.12 -4.32
N GLU A 101 -7.49 -17.27 -4.84
CA GLU A 101 -7.43 -18.54 -4.12
C GLU A 101 -6.36 -18.55 -3.02
N ILE A 102 -5.36 -17.68 -3.10
CA ILE A 102 -4.29 -17.59 -2.10
C ILE A 102 -4.85 -17.13 -0.75
N LEU A 103 -5.81 -16.21 -0.73
CA LEU A 103 -6.36 -15.68 0.51
C LEU A 103 -7.11 -16.74 1.34
N PRO A 104 -8.09 -17.49 0.80
CA PRO A 104 -8.69 -18.62 1.51
C PRO A 104 -7.69 -19.68 1.96
N GLN A 105 -6.63 -19.92 1.17
CA GLN A 105 -5.58 -20.86 1.55
C GLN A 105 -4.77 -20.34 2.74
N ALA A 106 -4.40 -19.06 2.75
CA ALA A 106 -3.68 -18.41 3.83
C ALA A 106 -4.52 -18.34 5.13
N TRP A 107 -5.85 -18.23 5.02
CA TRP A 107 -6.75 -18.19 6.18
C TRP A 107 -7.13 -19.57 6.70
N LYS A 108 -6.78 -20.66 5.99
CA LYS A 108 -7.21 -22.00 6.35
C LYS A 108 -6.60 -22.43 7.69
N GLY A 109 -7.46 -22.59 8.69
CA GLY A 109 -7.06 -22.98 10.05
C GLY A 109 -6.75 -21.80 10.97
N GLU A 110 -6.79 -20.57 10.45
CA GLU A 110 -6.63 -19.34 11.21
C GLU A 110 -7.98 -18.84 11.74
N ASN A 111 -7.96 -18.18 12.91
CA ASN A 111 -9.15 -17.54 13.46
C ASN A 111 -9.31 -16.12 12.91
N ILE A 112 -9.75 -16.01 11.65
CA ILE A 112 -10.04 -14.74 11.00
C ILE A 112 -11.51 -14.37 11.22
N LEU A 113 -11.75 -13.38 12.07
CA LEU A 113 -13.08 -12.82 12.25
C LEU A 113 -13.59 -12.25 10.93
N GLY A 114 -14.76 -12.73 10.48
CA GLY A 114 -15.37 -12.29 9.22
C GLY A 114 -14.82 -12.99 7.96
N ALA A 115 -14.06 -14.08 8.09
CA ALA A 115 -13.56 -14.85 6.95
C ALA A 115 -14.64 -15.18 5.91
N ASP A 116 -15.81 -15.65 6.35
CA ASP A 116 -16.92 -15.98 5.44
C ASP A 116 -17.39 -14.77 4.63
N CYS A 117 -17.40 -13.57 5.24
CA CYS A 117 -17.74 -12.33 4.57
C CYS A 117 -16.64 -11.91 3.57
N LEU A 118 -15.37 -12.06 3.95
CA LEU A 118 -14.25 -11.78 3.05
C LEU A 118 -14.29 -12.72 1.85
N ILE A 119 -14.49 -14.02 2.08
CA ILE A 119 -14.57 -15.06 1.04
C ILE A 119 -15.72 -14.76 0.07
N SER A 120 -16.90 -14.37 0.58
CA SER A 120 -18.06 -14.08 -0.28
C SER A 120 -17.90 -12.83 -1.14
N HIS A 121 -16.96 -11.94 -0.82
CA HIS A 121 -16.68 -10.71 -1.57
C HIS A 121 -15.30 -10.73 -2.25
N LEU A 122 -14.62 -11.88 -2.36
CA LEU A 122 -13.24 -11.96 -2.87
C LEU A 122 -13.08 -11.35 -4.26
N GLU A 123 -14.01 -11.60 -5.18
CA GLU A 123 -13.94 -11.03 -6.54
C GLU A 123 -13.97 -9.49 -6.50
N GLN A 124 -14.88 -8.93 -5.72
CA GLN A 124 -14.97 -7.48 -5.53
C GLN A 124 -13.70 -6.94 -4.85
N ILE A 125 -13.21 -7.63 -3.81
CA ILE A 125 -11.99 -7.25 -3.08
C ILE A 125 -10.78 -7.21 -4.03
N PHE A 126 -10.59 -8.25 -4.86
CA PHE A 126 -9.51 -8.29 -5.83
C PHE A 126 -9.62 -7.19 -6.88
N SER A 127 -10.84 -6.94 -7.37
CA SER A 127 -11.08 -5.85 -8.32
C SER A 127 -10.78 -4.48 -7.72
N GLU A 128 -11.20 -4.21 -6.48
CA GLU A 128 -11.18 -2.87 -5.88
C GLU A 128 -9.91 -2.56 -5.06
N TYR A 129 -9.27 -3.55 -4.42
CA TYR A 129 -8.22 -3.30 -3.41
C TYR A 129 -6.87 -3.98 -3.70
N ILE A 130 -6.81 -4.98 -4.57
CA ILE A 130 -5.54 -5.67 -4.88
C ILE A 130 -4.87 -5.01 -6.09
N VAL A 131 -3.60 -4.64 -5.96
CA VAL A 131 -2.80 -3.90 -6.97
C VAL A 131 -1.56 -4.70 -7.38
#